data_AF-A0A956DUG2-F1
#
_entry.id   AF-A0A956DUG2-F1
#
_cell.length_a   1.000
_cell.length_b   1.000
_cell.length_c   1.000
_cell.angle_alpha   90.00
_cell.angle_beta   90.00
_cell.angle_gamma   90.00
#
_symmetry.space_group_name_H-M   'P 1'
#
loop_
_entity.id
_entity.type
_entity.pdbx_description
1 polymer ?
#
loop_
_entity_poly.entity_id
_entity_poly.type
_entity_poly.pdbx_seq_one_letter_code
_entity_poly.pdbx_strand_id
1 'polypeptide(L)'
;MLNDETYAVDDAVVEAARGLGLGSLELRALTRMSTEGLRVSGRKALQRVLEAEAPGLGTGSVYEVLRRAGLDDDCGRGAFLVGTGDQQAAIVLEDGTGNLDGHTLEGADLDGASPPTSGAPLIDPEAGLFRAADIEKTSYVYGWPGPVGAAHYARAPHTDDATDISTGGATIDGATLSSDAVLEIAGDATHLLRGPVTSRALTLRARIGSRPHVRLDDDVVVTASGDEATLVLDGLWLGARAPRRLILRGDFEVVALRHCTLDPGEATTEASLVELVVEGSVESLELTNCLLGCLRVDGGFIGSLVVTHCGFLPVPGRLAIETGPGTALHLTGSTITGPVMTHRLFASDTIFSSTVSATDLQNGCVRYSAAPAGEALPRPYHVVRLDVDSLAGLFSSTSLGSPQLLRLAARAPIELQEASSIGGETGLWGLRRDGAKLESVAAKVEEFLPVGLIAVHLRET
;
A
#
# COMPACT_ATOMS: atom_id res chain seq x y z
N MET A 1 -15.97 -1.36 19.70
CA MET A 1 -15.44 -0.33 20.60
C MET A 1 -15.16 1.01 19.90
N LEU A 2 -14.80 1.06 18.61
CA LEU A 2 -14.53 2.34 17.88
C LEU A 2 -15.74 3.30 17.77
N ASN A 3 -16.96 2.80 17.73
CA ASN A 3 -18.19 3.62 17.69
C ASN A 3 -18.87 3.83 19.04
N ASP A 4 -18.26 3.37 20.13
CA ASP A 4 -18.85 3.57 21.44
C ASP A 4 -18.72 5.05 21.82
N GLU A 5 -19.88 5.67 22.03
CA GLU A 5 -19.99 7.08 22.38
C GLU A 5 -20.44 7.19 23.82
N THR A 6 -19.61 7.82 24.63
CA THR A 6 -19.99 8.25 25.97
C THR A 6 -19.95 9.76 26.00
N TYR A 7 -20.99 10.35 26.60
CA TYR A 7 -21.13 11.78 26.70
C TYR A 7 -21.09 12.19 28.17
N ALA A 8 -20.25 13.16 28.49
CA ALA A 8 -20.27 13.87 29.76
C ALA A 8 -20.96 15.22 29.55
N VAL A 9 -21.98 15.53 30.36
CA VAL A 9 -22.47 16.90 30.44
C VAL A 9 -21.63 17.58 31.50
N ASP A 10 -20.69 18.42 31.08
CA ASP A 10 -19.73 19.11 31.95
C ASP A 10 -19.70 20.62 31.63
N ASP A 11 -18.71 21.33 32.16
CA ASP A 11 -18.56 22.77 31.94
C ASP A 11 -18.38 23.14 30.47
N ALA A 12 -17.80 22.26 29.63
CA ALA A 12 -17.64 22.51 28.21
C ALA A 12 -19.00 22.54 27.49
N VAL A 13 -19.92 21.64 27.85
CA VAL A 13 -21.30 21.63 27.34
C VAL A 13 -22.05 22.89 27.77
N VAL A 14 -21.85 23.35 29.00
CA VAL A 14 -22.48 24.58 29.52
C VAL A 14 -21.94 25.82 28.80
N GLU A 15 -20.64 25.91 28.53
CA GLU A 15 -20.07 27.02 27.75
C GLU A 15 -20.55 27.00 26.28
N ALA A 16 -20.62 25.82 25.66
CA ALA A 16 -21.17 25.67 24.31
C ALA A 16 -22.63 26.16 24.24
N ALA A 17 -23.44 25.80 25.24
CA ALA A 17 -24.82 26.29 25.38
C ALA A 17 -24.92 27.81 25.52
N ARG A 18 -23.99 28.45 26.24
CA ARG A 18 -23.92 29.93 26.34
C ARG A 18 -23.54 30.56 25.00
N GLY A 19 -22.61 29.94 24.27
CA GLY A 19 -22.23 30.38 22.92
C GLY A 19 -23.38 30.36 21.92
N LEU A 20 -24.35 29.47 22.10
CA LEU A 20 -25.58 29.40 21.31
C LEU A 20 -26.66 30.42 21.71
N GLY A 21 -26.48 31.15 22.82
CA GLY A 21 -27.47 32.10 23.32
C GLY A 21 -28.74 31.44 23.88
N LEU A 22 -28.63 30.22 24.42
CA LEU A 22 -29.77 29.50 25.01
C LEU A 22 -30.33 30.24 26.23
N GLY A 23 -31.62 30.03 26.50
CA GLY A 23 -32.35 30.69 27.58
C GLY A 23 -31.91 30.27 28.99
N SER A 24 -32.42 31.01 29.98
CA SER A 24 -32.06 30.79 31.40
C SER A 24 -32.57 29.46 31.96
N LEU A 25 -33.56 28.83 31.33
CA LEU A 25 -34.10 27.53 31.75
C LEU A 25 -33.17 26.40 31.30
N GLU A 26 -32.76 26.44 30.03
CA GLU A 26 -31.84 25.51 29.39
C GLU A 26 -30.46 25.52 30.06
N LEU A 27 -29.91 26.72 30.31
CA LEU A 27 -28.62 26.86 30.99
C LEU A 27 -28.66 26.35 32.43
N ARG A 28 -29.78 26.53 33.15
CA ARG A 28 -29.94 25.98 34.51
C ARG A 28 -29.98 24.46 34.50
N ALA A 29 -30.67 23.86 33.53
CA ALA A 29 -30.74 22.41 33.38
C ALA A 29 -29.34 21.80 33.12
N LEU A 30 -28.61 22.33 32.14
CA LEU A 30 -27.25 21.87 31.82
C LEU A 30 -26.26 22.08 32.97
N THR A 31 -26.35 23.23 33.67
CA THR A 31 -25.49 23.49 34.84
C THR A 31 -25.75 22.49 35.97
N ARG A 32 -27.02 22.12 36.19
CA ARG A 32 -27.38 21.10 37.18
C ARG A 32 -26.81 19.73 36.79
N MET A 33 -26.97 19.33 35.53
CA MET A 33 -26.45 18.06 35.00
C MET A 33 -24.91 18.00 35.06
N SER A 34 -24.23 19.12 34.81
CA SER A 34 -22.77 19.28 35.00
C SER A 34 -22.36 19.06 36.46
N THR A 35 -23.07 19.69 37.39
CA THR A 35 -22.79 19.55 38.83
C THR A 35 -23.04 18.12 39.32
N GLU A 36 -24.01 17.42 38.73
CA GLU A 36 -24.33 16.02 39.02
C GLU A 36 -23.38 15.02 38.34
N GLY A 37 -22.48 15.50 37.46
CA GLY A 37 -21.52 14.66 36.75
C GLY A 37 -22.18 13.67 35.79
N LEU A 38 -23.25 14.09 35.11
CA LEU A 38 -24.03 13.20 34.25
C LEU A 38 -23.17 12.63 33.11
N ARG A 39 -23.18 11.30 33.00
CA ARG A 39 -22.59 10.56 31.88
C ARG A 39 -23.65 9.68 31.21
N VAL A 40 -23.70 9.71 29.88
CA VAL A 40 -24.68 8.98 29.08
C VAL A 40 -24.01 8.24 27.92
N SER A 41 -24.28 6.95 27.78
CA SER A 41 -23.80 6.17 26.63
C SER A 41 -24.80 6.20 25.47
N GLY A 42 -24.34 6.65 24.31
CA GLY A 42 -25.06 6.63 23.03
C GLY A 42 -25.93 7.86 22.73
N ARG A 43 -25.91 8.29 21.45
CA ARG A 43 -26.60 9.50 20.95
C ARG A 43 -28.07 9.56 21.32
N LYS A 44 -28.81 8.47 21.05
CA LYS A 44 -30.26 8.41 21.30
C LYS A 44 -30.61 8.52 22.77
N ALA A 45 -29.71 8.11 23.68
CA ALA A 45 -29.92 8.25 25.10
C ALA A 45 -29.63 9.69 25.53
N LEU A 46 -28.52 10.28 25.08
CA LEU A 46 -28.21 11.69 25.32
C LEU A 46 -29.33 12.61 24.82
N GLN A 47 -29.81 12.38 23.58
CA GLN A 47 -30.89 13.16 22.98
C GLN A 47 -32.17 13.12 23.83
N ARG A 48 -32.55 11.93 24.30
CA ARG A 48 -33.73 11.74 25.15
C ARG A 48 -33.56 12.43 26.50
N VAL A 49 -32.38 12.36 27.10
CA VAL A 49 -32.10 12.98 28.39
C VAL A 49 -32.11 14.51 28.27
N LEU A 50 -31.47 15.06 27.25
CA LEU A 50 -31.46 16.51 26.99
C LEU A 50 -32.88 17.04 26.72
N GLU A 51 -33.66 16.37 25.88
CA GLU A 51 -35.04 16.79 25.55
C GLU A 51 -35.99 16.66 26.75
N ALA A 52 -35.77 15.69 27.63
CA ALA A 52 -36.57 15.52 28.84
C ALA A 52 -36.31 16.63 29.88
N GLU A 53 -35.10 17.19 29.89
CA GLU A 53 -34.69 18.22 30.85
C GLU A 53 -35.10 19.63 30.42
N ALA A 54 -34.95 19.95 29.14
CA ALA A 54 -35.50 21.17 28.58
C ALA A 54 -35.87 20.95 27.10
N PRO A 55 -37.13 21.23 26.69
CA PRO A 55 -37.56 21.09 25.31
C PRO A 55 -36.67 21.90 24.37
N GLY A 56 -36.23 21.28 23.28
CA GLY A 56 -35.37 21.90 22.28
C GLY A 56 -33.89 21.55 22.40
N LEU A 57 -33.39 21.15 23.58
CA LEU A 57 -32.00 20.72 23.75
C LEU A 57 -31.65 19.44 22.98
N GLY A 58 -32.63 18.57 22.73
CA GLY A 58 -32.47 17.33 21.98
C GLY A 58 -32.79 17.48 20.49
N THR A 59 -32.91 18.70 19.95
CA THR A 59 -33.33 18.93 18.56
C THR A 59 -32.34 19.78 17.75
N GLY A 60 -32.30 19.49 16.44
CA GLY A 60 -31.64 20.33 15.43
C GLY A 60 -30.17 20.63 15.71
N SER A 61 -29.74 21.84 15.34
CA SER A 61 -28.36 22.30 15.49
C SER A 61 -27.93 22.48 16.95
N VAL A 62 -28.87 22.76 17.86
CA VAL A 62 -28.59 22.88 19.30
C VAL A 62 -28.08 21.55 19.85
N TYR A 63 -28.80 20.46 19.56
CA TYR A 63 -28.38 19.13 19.98
C TYR A 63 -27.00 18.76 19.42
N GLU A 64 -26.72 19.05 18.15
CA GLU A 64 -25.43 18.71 17.54
C GLU A 64 -24.26 19.43 18.22
N VAL A 65 -24.42 20.70 18.58
CA VAL A 65 -23.36 21.46 19.28
C VAL A 65 -23.13 20.92 20.68
N LEU A 66 -24.20 20.63 21.43
CA LEU A 66 -24.09 20.07 22.79
C LEU A 66 -23.53 18.65 22.78
N ARG A 67 -23.96 17.82 21.82
CA ARG A 67 -23.46 16.47 21.62
C ARG A 67 -21.96 16.47 21.33
N ARG A 68 -21.46 17.40 20.50
CA ARG A 68 -20.03 17.53 20.22
C ARG A 68 -19.25 17.99 21.44
N ALA A 69 -19.73 19.02 22.12
CA ALA A 69 -19.08 19.56 23.32
C ALA A 69 -19.02 18.56 24.47
N GLY A 70 -19.99 17.64 24.55
CA GLY A 70 -20.08 16.66 25.62
C GLY A 70 -19.52 15.30 25.28
N LEU A 71 -18.91 15.09 24.11
CA LEU A 71 -18.31 13.79 23.79
C LEU A 71 -17.07 13.57 24.66
N ASP A 72 -17.03 12.46 25.39
CA ASP A 72 -15.89 12.12 26.25
C ASP A 72 -14.69 11.75 25.38
N ASP A 73 -13.55 12.43 25.55
CA ASP A 73 -12.32 12.20 24.77
C ASP A 73 -11.80 10.77 24.92
N ASP A 74 -12.06 10.12 26.07
CA ASP A 74 -11.62 8.76 26.36
C ASP A 74 -12.55 7.68 25.78
N CYS A 75 -13.70 8.06 25.20
CA CYS A 75 -14.57 7.09 24.53
C CYS A 75 -14.05 6.74 23.13
N GLY A 76 -14.43 5.58 22.59
CA GLY A 76 -13.92 5.10 21.30
C GLY A 76 -14.11 6.12 20.17
N ARG A 77 -15.21 6.87 20.19
CA ARG A 77 -15.46 7.96 19.25
C ARG A 77 -14.66 9.22 19.53
N GLY A 78 -14.45 9.58 20.80
CA GLY A 78 -13.64 10.74 21.20
C GLY A 78 -12.19 10.57 20.77
N ALA A 79 -11.62 9.39 21.07
CA ALA A 79 -10.27 9.01 20.65
C ALA A 79 -10.06 9.07 19.13
N PHE A 80 -11.09 8.76 18.34
CA PHE A 80 -11.07 8.85 16.88
C PHE A 80 -11.02 10.30 16.36
N LEU A 81 -11.46 11.28 17.15
CA LEU A 81 -11.57 12.69 16.74
C LEU A 81 -10.41 13.55 17.25
N VAL A 82 -9.48 12.97 18.01
CA VAL A 82 -8.27 13.67 18.49
C VAL A 82 -7.41 14.08 17.29
N GLY A 83 -7.38 15.38 16.98
CA GLY A 83 -6.59 15.96 15.88
C GLY A 83 -7.37 16.63 14.75
N THR A 84 -8.71 16.70 14.80
CA THR A 84 -9.54 17.29 13.73
C THR A 84 -9.55 18.83 13.64
N GLY A 85 -8.64 19.54 14.31
CA GLY A 85 -8.51 21.00 14.22
C GLY A 85 -7.16 21.41 13.67
N ASP A 86 -7.12 22.11 12.53
CA ASP A 86 -5.96 22.71 11.79
C ASP A 86 -4.67 21.84 11.63
N GLN A 87 -4.64 20.64 12.19
CA GLN A 87 -3.65 19.60 12.02
C GLN A 87 -4.13 18.60 10.97
N GLN A 88 -3.18 18.03 10.23
CA GLN A 88 -3.42 17.12 9.11
C GLN A 88 -4.19 15.88 9.59
N ALA A 89 -5.49 15.82 9.27
CA ALA A 89 -6.28 14.62 9.47
C ALA A 89 -5.70 13.46 8.64
N ALA A 90 -5.65 12.25 9.21
CA ALA A 90 -5.14 11.07 8.54
C ALA A 90 -5.99 10.66 7.33
N ILE A 91 -7.29 10.98 7.36
CA ILE A 91 -8.23 10.82 6.24
C ILE A 91 -9.09 12.08 6.18
N VAL A 92 -9.17 12.68 5.00
CA VAL A 92 -10.06 13.78 4.65
C VAL A 92 -10.95 13.29 3.51
N LEU A 93 -12.26 13.34 3.74
CA LEU A 93 -13.26 13.05 2.73
C LEU A 93 -13.93 14.36 2.33
N GLU A 94 -14.07 14.61 1.03
CA GLU A 94 -14.73 15.78 0.47
C GLU A 94 -15.96 15.33 -0.31
N ASP A 95 -17.12 15.90 0.01
CA ASP A 95 -18.31 15.87 -0.84
C ASP A 95 -18.37 17.16 -1.69
N GLY A 96 -19.33 17.24 -2.62
CA GLY A 96 -19.52 18.43 -3.47
C GLY A 96 -19.86 19.73 -2.71
N THR A 97 -19.96 19.69 -1.37
CA THR A 97 -20.17 20.84 -0.49
C THR A 97 -18.96 21.17 0.40
N GLY A 98 -17.95 20.30 0.46
CA GLY A 98 -16.68 20.51 1.16
C GLY A 98 -16.21 19.30 1.97
N ASN A 99 -15.29 19.52 2.92
CA ASN A 99 -14.79 18.46 3.80
C ASN A 99 -15.92 17.93 4.69
N LEU A 100 -16.07 16.61 4.73
CA LEU A 100 -16.93 15.93 5.66
C LEU A 100 -16.40 16.09 7.08
N ASP A 101 -17.33 16.37 7.97
CA ASP A 101 -17.06 16.54 9.39
C ASP A 101 -16.70 15.19 10.03
N GLY A 102 -15.57 15.12 10.73
CA GLY A 102 -15.11 13.91 11.44
C GLY A 102 -16.17 13.32 12.38
N HIS A 103 -17.05 14.15 12.95
CA HIS A 103 -18.18 13.70 13.78
C HIS A 103 -19.24 12.90 13.01
N THR A 104 -19.14 12.80 11.69
CA THR A 104 -20.01 12.01 10.82
C THR A 104 -19.39 10.69 10.33
N LEU A 105 -18.09 10.45 10.55
CA LEU A 105 -17.36 9.24 10.09
C LEU A 105 -17.50 8.07 11.06
N GLU A 106 -18.05 6.92 10.69
CA GLU A 106 -18.21 5.77 11.61
C GLU A 106 -17.10 4.73 11.44
N GLY A 107 -16.57 4.22 12.55
CA GLY A 107 -15.65 3.08 12.53
C GLY A 107 -16.41 1.79 12.19
N ALA A 108 -15.92 0.98 11.26
CA ALA A 108 -16.53 -0.30 10.92
C ALA A 108 -15.46 -1.33 10.56
N ASP A 109 -15.76 -2.60 10.81
CA ASP A 109 -15.07 -3.72 10.16
C ASP A 109 -15.63 -3.81 8.73
N LEU A 110 -14.78 -3.50 7.74
CA LEU A 110 -15.20 -3.40 6.34
C LEU A 110 -14.88 -4.66 5.53
N ASP A 111 -14.49 -5.75 6.17
CA ASP A 111 -14.22 -7.01 5.49
C ASP A 111 -15.49 -7.57 4.81
N GLY A 112 -15.46 -7.69 3.48
CA GLY A 112 -16.57 -8.20 2.68
C GLY A 112 -17.86 -7.35 2.63
N ALA A 113 -17.88 -6.16 3.24
CA ALA A 113 -19.08 -5.32 3.30
C ALA A 113 -19.41 -4.64 1.96
N SER A 114 -20.69 -4.62 1.55
CA SER A 114 -21.15 -3.80 0.42
C SER A 114 -21.10 -2.31 0.76
N PRO A 115 -20.91 -1.40 -0.22
CA PRO A 115 -20.97 0.04 0.05
C PRO A 115 -22.31 0.41 0.69
N PRO A 116 -22.32 1.32 1.69
CA PRO A 116 -23.56 1.79 2.26
C PRO A 116 -24.39 2.45 1.15
N THR A 117 -25.65 2.04 1.02
CA THR A 117 -26.59 2.62 0.04
C THR A 117 -27.07 4.03 0.44
N SER A 118 -26.86 4.40 1.70
CA SER A 118 -27.08 5.73 2.30
C SER A 118 -26.45 5.72 3.70
N GLY A 119 -25.84 6.82 4.13
CA GLY A 119 -25.38 6.97 5.52
C GLY A 119 -24.00 7.61 5.68
N ALA A 120 -23.56 7.64 6.93
CA ALA A 120 -22.23 8.08 7.35
C ALA A 120 -21.12 7.32 6.59
N PRO A 121 -20.03 7.99 6.17
CA PRO A 121 -18.84 7.29 5.68
C PRO A 121 -18.33 6.32 6.74
N LEU A 122 -18.01 5.10 6.33
CA LEU A 122 -17.45 4.06 7.18
C LEU A 122 -15.94 4.01 6.99
N ILE A 123 -15.18 3.87 8.08
CA ILE A 123 -13.72 3.76 8.08
C ILE A 123 -13.34 2.51 8.87
N ASP A 124 -12.54 1.66 8.27
CA ASP A 124 -11.82 0.57 8.92
C ASP A 124 -10.36 1.00 9.06
N PRO A 125 -9.97 1.55 10.23
CA PRO A 125 -8.61 2.06 10.42
C PRO A 125 -7.56 0.95 10.44
N GLU A 126 -7.94 -0.28 10.80
CA GLU A 126 -7.02 -1.42 10.86
C GLU A 126 -6.70 -1.94 9.46
N ALA A 127 -7.73 -2.09 8.62
CA ALA A 127 -7.54 -2.48 7.23
C ALA A 127 -7.12 -1.32 6.31
N GLY A 128 -7.22 -0.07 6.79
CA GLY A 128 -7.02 1.14 5.99
C GLY A 128 -8.09 1.31 4.91
N LEU A 129 -9.28 0.75 5.12
CA LEU A 129 -10.40 0.81 4.17
C LEU A 129 -11.35 1.94 4.57
N PHE A 130 -12.00 2.54 3.59
CA PHE A 130 -13.14 3.42 3.84
C PHE A 130 -14.21 3.20 2.77
N ARG A 131 -15.47 3.41 3.13
CA ARG A 131 -16.62 3.32 2.21
C ARG A 131 -17.56 4.48 2.44
N ALA A 132 -17.99 5.09 1.35
CA ALA A 132 -18.91 6.21 1.37
C ALA A 132 -19.72 6.27 0.07
N ALA A 133 -20.94 6.81 0.14
CA ALA A 133 -21.86 6.84 -0.99
C ALA A 133 -21.58 8.00 -1.97
N ASP A 134 -21.23 9.19 -1.46
CA ASP A 134 -21.19 10.45 -2.21
C ASP A 134 -19.87 11.23 -1.98
N ILE A 135 -18.71 10.62 -2.28
CA ILE A 135 -17.41 11.28 -2.14
C ILE A 135 -16.89 11.71 -3.51
N GLU A 136 -16.58 13.00 -3.66
CA GLU A 136 -15.93 13.54 -4.84
C GLU A 136 -14.40 13.39 -4.76
N LYS A 137 -13.84 13.58 -3.56
CA LYS A 137 -12.39 13.52 -3.35
C LYS A 137 -12.04 12.93 -1.99
N THR A 138 -10.95 12.17 -1.97
CA THR A 138 -10.39 11.61 -0.74
C THR A 138 -8.91 11.96 -0.68
N SER A 139 -8.45 12.37 0.49
CA SER A 139 -7.03 12.57 0.79
C SER A 139 -6.72 11.80 2.06
N TYR A 140 -5.70 10.95 2.03
CA TYR A 140 -5.39 10.09 3.16
C TYR A 140 -3.90 9.81 3.26
N VAL A 141 -3.43 9.58 4.48
CA VAL A 141 -2.10 9.09 4.77
C VAL A 141 -2.22 7.60 5.01
N TYR A 142 -1.58 6.77 4.17
CA TYR A 142 -1.51 5.34 4.41
C TYR A 142 -0.10 4.93 4.81
N GLY A 143 -0.02 4.03 5.79
CA GLY A 143 1.22 3.38 6.17
C GLY A 143 1.59 2.33 5.13
N TRP A 144 2.79 2.44 4.56
CA TRP A 144 3.32 1.44 3.64
C TRP A 144 4.51 0.72 4.27
N PRO A 145 4.65 -0.61 4.15
CA PRO A 145 5.64 -1.34 4.93
C PRO A 145 7.09 -1.00 4.58
N GLY A 146 7.39 -0.36 3.45
CA GLY A 146 8.75 0.05 3.16
C GLY A 146 8.88 0.64 1.77
N PRO A 147 10.09 0.96 1.30
CA PRO A 147 10.27 1.68 0.05
C PRO A 147 10.12 0.77 -1.18
N VAL A 148 8.98 0.11 -1.36
CA VAL A 148 8.69 -0.82 -2.47
C VAL A 148 7.42 -0.38 -3.20
N GLY A 149 7.38 -0.49 -4.52
CA GLY A 149 6.24 -0.07 -5.33
C GLY A 149 6.05 1.45 -5.35
N ALA A 150 5.03 1.89 -6.08
CA ALA A 150 4.66 3.30 -6.17
C ALA A 150 3.86 3.69 -4.92
N ALA A 151 4.53 4.27 -3.94
CA ALA A 151 3.95 4.79 -2.70
C ALA A 151 4.59 6.13 -2.31
N HIS A 152 3.98 6.83 -1.33
CA HIS A 152 4.36 8.19 -0.90
C HIS A 152 5.59 8.25 0.02
N TYR A 153 6.41 7.19 0.07
CA TYR A 153 7.64 7.23 0.88
C TYR A 153 8.68 8.16 0.26
N ALA A 154 9.53 8.71 1.11
CA ALA A 154 10.65 9.54 0.67
C ALA A 154 11.60 8.71 -0.21
N ARG A 155 11.83 9.18 -1.44
CA ARG A 155 12.84 8.66 -2.37
C ARG A 155 14.08 9.55 -2.35
N ALA A 156 15.20 9.04 -2.84
CA ALA A 156 16.39 9.85 -3.02
C ALA A 156 16.09 11.05 -3.94
N PRO A 157 16.71 12.22 -3.69
CA PRO A 157 16.55 13.37 -4.56
C PRO A 157 17.03 13.04 -5.98
N HIS A 158 16.25 13.47 -6.98
CA HIS A 158 16.66 13.43 -8.38
C HIS A 158 17.89 14.31 -8.57
N THR A 159 18.88 13.82 -9.31
CA THR A 159 20.15 14.54 -9.55
C THR A 159 20.12 15.41 -10.80
N ASP A 160 19.09 15.23 -11.62
CA ASP A 160 18.86 15.84 -12.93
C ASP A 160 17.52 16.59 -12.96
N ASP A 161 17.48 17.66 -13.75
CA ASP A 161 16.28 18.47 -13.93
C ASP A 161 15.30 17.82 -14.93
N ALA A 162 14.00 17.97 -14.67
CA ALA A 162 12.98 17.52 -15.60
C ALA A 162 12.96 18.41 -16.85
N THR A 163 12.89 17.79 -18.03
CA THR A 163 12.70 18.48 -19.31
C THR A 163 11.26 18.97 -19.47
N ASP A 164 10.29 18.20 -18.93
CA ASP A 164 8.87 18.54 -18.97
C ASP A 164 8.18 18.09 -17.67
N ILE A 165 7.06 18.75 -17.33
CA ILE A 165 6.28 18.50 -16.12
C ILE A 165 4.81 18.31 -16.47
N SER A 166 4.28 17.11 -16.24
CA SER A 166 2.85 16.81 -16.36
C SER A 166 2.13 17.15 -15.05
N THR A 167 1.01 17.89 -15.11
CA THR A 167 0.22 18.28 -13.93
C THR A 167 -1.26 17.96 -14.12
N GLY A 168 -2.03 17.87 -13.03
CA GLY A 168 -3.49 17.89 -13.06
C GLY A 168 -4.19 16.72 -13.75
N GLY A 169 -3.56 15.54 -13.85
CA GLY A 169 -4.17 14.37 -14.49
C GLY A 169 -4.23 14.46 -16.02
N ALA A 170 -3.29 15.19 -16.62
CA ALA A 170 -3.20 15.34 -18.07
C ALA A 170 -3.04 13.98 -18.80
N THR A 171 -3.47 13.96 -20.06
CA THR A 171 -3.11 12.87 -20.99
C THR A 171 -1.67 13.07 -21.45
N ILE A 172 -0.86 12.03 -21.28
CA ILE A 172 0.51 11.92 -21.77
C ILE A 172 0.41 11.19 -23.11
N ASP A 173 0.55 11.93 -24.21
CA ASP A 173 0.58 11.37 -25.56
C ASP A 173 2.00 10.92 -25.90
N GLY A 174 2.23 9.61 -25.82
CA GLY A 174 3.53 8.98 -26.06
C GLY A 174 4.13 9.30 -27.42
N ALA A 175 3.31 9.55 -28.44
CA ALA A 175 3.78 9.86 -29.78
C ALA A 175 4.42 11.26 -29.87
N THR A 176 4.13 12.13 -28.89
CA THR A 176 4.65 13.50 -28.81
C THR A 176 5.81 13.63 -27.83
N LEU A 177 6.07 12.60 -27.03
CA LEU A 177 7.21 12.59 -26.11
C LEU A 177 8.51 12.62 -26.90
N SER A 178 9.41 13.53 -26.51
CA SER A 178 10.78 13.51 -27.00
C SER A 178 11.43 12.18 -26.62
N SER A 179 12.09 11.53 -27.58
CA SER A 179 12.84 10.30 -27.33
C SER A 179 14.00 10.48 -26.36
N ASP A 180 14.41 11.73 -26.15
CA ASP A 180 15.46 12.16 -25.22
C ASP A 180 14.89 13.19 -24.27
N ALA A 181 14.30 12.74 -23.17
CA ALA A 181 13.68 13.64 -22.21
C ALA A 181 13.52 13.00 -20.84
N VAL A 182 13.43 13.88 -19.84
CA VAL A 182 12.99 13.54 -18.50
C VAL A 182 11.61 14.17 -18.30
N LEU A 183 10.55 13.36 -18.32
CA LEU A 183 9.19 13.78 -18.00
C LEU A 183 8.92 13.51 -16.53
N GLU A 184 8.67 14.57 -15.75
CA GLU A 184 8.21 14.44 -14.37
C GLU A 184 6.69 14.58 -14.28
N ILE A 185 6.03 13.63 -13.65
CA ILE A 185 4.61 13.72 -13.31
C ILE A 185 4.49 14.30 -11.91
N ALA A 186 3.84 15.46 -11.81
CA ALA A 186 3.64 16.19 -10.57
C ALA A 186 2.26 15.89 -9.96
N GLY A 187 2.27 15.53 -8.67
CA GLY A 187 1.08 15.29 -7.88
C GLY A 187 0.50 13.88 -8.04
N ASP A 188 -0.64 13.65 -7.41
CA ASP A 188 -1.22 12.32 -7.22
C ASP A 188 -2.43 12.06 -8.13
N ALA A 189 -2.66 12.95 -9.11
CA ALA A 189 -3.76 12.82 -10.05
C ALA A 189 -3.60 11.56 -10.91
N THR A 190 -4.72 11.08 -11.48
CA THR A 190 -4.66 10.03 -12.49
C THR A 190 -4.31 10.62 -13.85
N HIS A 191 -3.19 10.19 -14.42
CA HIS A 191 -2.76 10.54 -15.76
C HIS A 191 -3.11 9.42 -16.75
N LEU A 192 -3.38 9.75 -18.00
CA LEU A 192 -3.60 8.76 -19.06
C LEU A 192 -2.36 8.66 -19.92
N LEU A 193 -1.75 7.48 -20.06
CA LEU A 193 -0.66 7.27 -21.02
C LEU A 193 -1.20 6.61 -22.28
N ARG A 194 -0.95 7.23 -23.44
CA ARG A 194 -1.29 6.68 -24.76
C ARG A 194 -0.01 6.34 -25.51
N GLY A 195 0.05 5.14 -26.06
CA GLY A 195 1.11 4.73 -26.98
C GLY A 195 0.86 5.20 -28.42
N PRO A 196 1.82 5.00 -29.34
CA PRO A 196 3.15 4.44 -29.08
C PRO A 196 4.09 5.44 -28.39
N VAL A 197 5.15 4.95 -27.73
CA VAL A 197 6.23 5.76 -27.17
C VAL A 197 7.52 5.40 -27.90
N THR A 198 8.36 6.40 -28.22
CA THR A 198 9.71 6.18 -28.78
C THR A 198 10.76 6.62 -27.76
N SER A 199 11.82 5.84 -27.58
CA SER A 199 12.82 6.06 -26.53
C SER A 199 14.24 5.87 -27.06
N ARG A 200 15.07 6.92 -27.00
CA ARG A 200 16.54 6.80 -27.08
C ARG A 200 17.15 6.99 -25.69
N ALA A 201 16.70 8.00 -24.94
CA ALA A 201 17.02 8.19 -23.53
C ALA A 201 15.84 8.85 -22.81
N LEU A 202 14.81 8.06 -22.50
CA LEU A 202 13.57 8.56 -21.91
C LEU A 202 13.46 8.17 -20.43
N THR A 203 13.21 9.15 -19.58
CA THR A 203 12.85 8.95 -18.17
C THR A 203 11.44 9.46 -17.93
N LEU A 204 10.52 8.59 -17.51
CA LEU A 204 9.23 8.98 -16.94
C LEU A 204 9.29 8.77 -15.44
N ARG A 205 9.16 9.84 -14.66
CA ARG A 205 9.29 9.78 -13.20
C ARG A 205 8.17 10.48 -12.47
N ALA A 206 7.83 9.98 -11.30
CA ALA A 206 7.00 10.69 -10.34
C ALA A 206 7.83 11.71 -9.58
N ARG A 207 7.25 12.88 -9.31
CA ARG A 207 7.77 13.82 -8.33
C ARG A 207 7.92 13.12 -6.97
N ILE A 208 8.98 13.44 -6.24
CA ILE A 208 9.23 12.88 -4.91
C ILE A 208 8.07 13.24 -3.97
N GLY A 209 7.61 12.26 -3.19
CA GLY A 209 6.46 12.39 -2.30
C GLY A 209 5.10 12.25 -3.00
N SER A 210 5.08 12.21 -4.34
CA SER A 210 3.87 11.93 -5.11
C SER A 210 3.77 10.46 -5.53
N ARG A 211 2.53 10.03 -5.76
CA ARG A 211 2.12 8.72 -6.25
C ARG A 211 1.16 8.89 -7.42
N PRO A 212 1.67 9.30 -8.59
CA PRO A 212 0.83 9.41 -9.78
C PRO A 212 0.35 8.03 -10.21
N HIS A 213 -0.96 7.93 -10.46
CA HIS A 213 -1.56 6.77 -11.09
C HIS A 213 -1.62 7.00 -12.60
N VAL A 214 -0.82 6.26 -13.35
CA VAL A 214 -0.75 6.30 -14.81
C VAL A 214 -1.63 5.17 -15.36
N ARG A 215 -2.79 5.54 -15.87
CA ARG A 215 -3.75 4.59 -16.43
C ARG A 215 -3.41 4.28 -17.88
N LEU A 216 -3.43 2.99 -18.23
CA LEU A 216 -3.34 2.49 -19.59
C LEU A 216 -4.75 2.15 -20.11
N ASP A 217 -5.18 2.83 -21.17
CA ASP A 217 -6.45 2.50 -21.84
C ASP A 217 -6.30 1.47 -22.95
N ASP A 218 -5.10 1.32 -23.49
CA ASP A 218 -4.71 0.31 -24.46
C ASP A 218 -3.30 -0.19 -24.14
N ASP A 219 -2.86 -1.24 -24.84
CA ASP A 219 -1.47 -1.68 -24.74
C ASP A 219 -0.54 -0.54 -25.16
N VAL A 220 0.50 -0.29 -24.35
CA VAL A 220 1.49 0.74 -24.64
C VAL A 220 2.76 0.08 -25.12
N VAL A 221 3.13 0.37 -26.37
CA VAL A 221 4.40 -0.07 -26.96
C VAL A 221 5.43 1.03 -26.80
N VAL A 222 6.54 0.73 -26.12
CA VAL A 222 7.73 1.58 -26.04
C VAL A 222 8.79 1.00 -26.98
N THR A 223 9.13 1.77 -28.02
CA THR A 223 10.06 1.35 -29.06
C THR A 223 11.41 2.04 -28.87
N ALA A 224 12.49 1.27 -28.78
CA ALA A 224 13.84 1.78 -28.79
C ALA A 224 14.14 2.51 -30.11
N SER A 225 14.86 3.63 -30.04
CA SER A 225 15.32 4.38 -31.19
C SER A 225 16.78 4.76 -31.04
N GLY A 226 17.57 4.54 -32.09
CA GLY A 226 19.01 4.81 -32.09
C GLY A 226 19.81 3.75 -31.34
N ASP A 227 21.11 3.99 -31.23
CA ASP A 227 22.04 3.12 -30.51
C ASP A 227 21.98 3.43 -29.00
N GLU A 228 22.31 2.43 -28.17
CA GLU A 228 22.36 2.54 -26.71
C GLU A 228 21.05 3.06 -26.07
N ALA A 229 19.90 2.62 -26.60
CA ALA A 229 18.62 3.12 -26.16
C ALA A 229 18.34 2.78 -24.68
N THR A 230 17.90 3.77 -23.90
CA THR A 230 17.58 3.63 -22.49
C THR A 230 16.15 4.06 -22.18
N LEU A 231 15.52 3.37 -21.22
CA LEU A 231 14.20 3.71 -20.67
C LEU A 231 14.25 3.62 -19.15
N VAL A 232 13.82 4.67 -18.46
CA VAL A 232 13.68 4.69 -17.00
C VAL A 232 12.26 5.03 -16.60
N LEU A 233 11.63 4.15 -15.80
CA LEU A 233 10.37 4.42 -15.13
C LEU A 233 10.62 4.49 -13.61
N ASP A 234 10.26 5.60 -12.96
CA ASP A 234 10.56 5.80 -11.54
C ASP A 234 9.34 6.31 -10.76
N GLY A 235 8.91 5.55 -9.74
CA GLY A 235 7.87 5.99 -8.80
C GLY A 235 6.44 5.98 -9.37
N LEU A 236 6.20 5.27 -10.47
CA LEU A 236 4.91 5.28 -11.18
C LEU A 236 4.03 4.09 -10.77
N TRP A 237 2.74 4.34 -10.52
CA TRP A 237 1.74 3.27 -10.49
C TRP A 237 1.11 3.17 -11.87
N LEU A 238 1.44 2.14 -12.64
CA LEU A 238 0.78 1.80 -13.89
C LEU A 238 -0.42 0.89 -13.60
N GLY A 239 -1.62 1.37 -13.92
CA GLY A 239 -2.86 0.61 -13.74
C GLY A 239 -3.72 0.62 -15.00
N ALA A 240 -4.75 -0.23 -15.01
CA ALA A 240 -5.69 -0.33 -16.13
C ALA A 240 -7.10 -0.70 -15.66
N ARG A 241 -8.10 -0.52 -16.53
CA ARG A 241 -9.50 -0.96 -16.29
C ARG A 241 -9.84 -2.32 -16.93
N ALA A 242 -8.89 -2.85 -17.68
CA ALA A 242 -8.91 -4.15 -18.33
C ALA A 242 -7.46 -4.66 -18.33
N PRO A 243 -7.20 -5.96 -18.55
CA PRO A 243 -5.83 -6.44 -18.74
C PRO A 243 -5.14 -5.69 -19.88
N ARG A 244 -3.96 -5.10 -19.61
CA ARG A 244 -3.14 -4.36 -20.57
C ARG A 244 -1.67 -4.78 -20.49
N ARG A 245 -0.92 -4.43 -21.53
CA ARG A 245 0.51 -4.73 -21.65
C ARG A 245 1.32 -3.46 -21.81
N LEU A 246 2.43 -3.39 -21.08
CA LEU A 246 3.55 -2.51 -21.37
C LEU A 246 4.56 -3.32 -22.18
N ILE A 247 4.71 -2.99 -23.46
CA ILE A 247 5.46 -3.78 -24.43
C ILE A 247 6.76 -3.05 -24.77
N LEU A 248 7.90 -3.70 -24.57
CA LEU A 248 9.22 -3.21 -24.96
C LEU A 248 9.62 -3.80 -26.32
N ARG A 249 9.88 -2.94 -27.29
CA ARG A 249 10.23 -3.33 -28.68
C ARG A 249 11.50 -2.62 -29.15
N GLY A 250 12.26 -3.28 -30.03
CA GLY A 250 13.55 -2.78 -30.52
C GLY A 250 14.71 -3.17 -29.59
N ASP A 251 15.86 -2.53 -29.77
CA ASP A 251 17.10 -2.87 -29.07
C ASP A 251 17.40 -1.82 -27.98
N PHE A 252 17.19 -2.19 -26.73
CA PHE A 252 17.54 -1.39 -25.55
C PHE A 252 18.85 -1.86 -24.93
N GLU A 253 19.69 -0.91 -24.57
CA GLU A 253 20.84 -1.14 -23.70
C GLU A 253 20.37 -1.37 -22.26
N VAL A 254 19.58 -0.43 -21.73
CA VAL A 254 19.07 -0.50 -20.35
C VAL A 254 17.60 -0.14 -20.30
N VAL A 255 16.81 -0.97 -19.62
CA VAL A 255 15.48 -0.61 -19.16
C VAL A 255 15.44 -0.74 -17.64
N ALA A 256 15.14 0.34 -16.94
CA ALA A 256 15.13 0.38 -15.48
C ALA A 256 13.76 0.80 -14.94
N LEU A 257 13.14 -0.07 -14.14
CA LEU A 257 11.95 0.25 -13.36
C LEU A 257 12.36 0.37 -11.89
N ARG A 258 12.07 1.52 -11.28
CA ARG A 258 12.40 1.84 -9.89
C ARG A 258 11.16 2.29 -9.16
N HIS A 259 10.91 1.77 -7.97
CA HIS A 259 9.78 2.22 -7.14
C HIS A 259 8.43 2.20 -7.89
N CYS A 260 8.26 1.30 -8.85
CA CYS A 260 7.07 1.23 -9.70
C CYS A 260 6.12 0.14 -9.21
N THR A 261 4.83 0.39 -9.37
CA THR A 261 3.80 -0.65 -9.26
C THR A 261 3.18 -0.83 -10.63
N LEU A 262 3.41 -1.97 -11.27
CA LEU A 262 2.58 -2.43 -12.38
C LEU A 262 1.47 -3.24 -11.75
N ASP A 263 0.24 -2.76 -11.88
CA ASP A 263 -0.92 -3.35 -11.23
C ASP A 263 -0.97 -4.85 -11.52
N PRO A 264 -0.84 -5.72 -10.49
CA PRO A 264 -0.78 -7.15 -10.68
C PRO A 264 -2.14 -7.77 -11.05
N GLY A 265 -3.22 -6.98 -11.07
CA GLY A 265 -4.58 -7.48 -11.06
C GLY A 265 -5.10 -7.63 -9.63
N GLU A 266 -6.39 -7.91 -9.52
CA GLU A 266 -6.98 -8.31 -8.25
C GLU A 266 -6.62 -9.76 -7.95
N ALA A 267 -6.57 -10.16 -6.68
CA ALA A 267 -6.10 -11.49 -6.26
C ALA A 267 -6.81 -12.68 -6.95
N THR A 268 -7.98 -12.46 -7.57
CA THR A 268 -8.75 -13.47 -8.28
C THR A 268 -9.10 -13.10 -9.72
N THR A 269 -8.79 -11.88 -10.18
CA THR A 269 -9.20 -11.41 -11.52
C THR A 269 -8.10 -10.60 -12.21
N GLU A 270 -8.03 -10.72 -13.53
CA GLU A 270 -7.11 -9.93 -14.36
C GLU A 270 -7.62 -8.50 -14.63
N ALA A 271 -8.68 -8.05 -13.96
CA ALA A 271 -9.44 -6.85 -14.36
C ALA A 271 -8.58 -5.58 -14.50
N SER A 272 -7.53 -5.45 -13.69
CA SER A 272 -6.60 -4.30 -13.72
C SER A 272 -5.16 -4.67 -14.11
N LEU A 273 -4.90 -5.92 -14.52
CA LEU A 273 -3.54 -6.42 -14.73
C LEU A 273 -2.79 -5.59 -15.77
N VAL A 274 -1.58 -5.16 -15.42
CA VAL A 274 -0.57 -4.59 -16.32
C VAL A 274 0.62 -5.54 -16.40
N GLU A 275 0.75 -6.24 -17.52
CA GLU A 275 1.85 -7.16 -17.79
C GLU A 275 3.03 -6.44 -18.47
N LEU A 276 4.25 -6.72 -18.02
CA LEU A 276 5.47 -6.29 -18.70
C LEU A 276 5.90 -7.34 -19.74
N VAL A 277 5.90 -6.95 -21.02
CA VAL A 277 6.24 -7.84 -22.13
C VAL A 277 7.46 -7.33 -22.88
N VAL A 278 8.43 -8.22 -23.12
CA VAL A 278 9.63 -7.93 -23.91
C VAL A 278 9.52 -8.63 -25.27
N GLU A 279 9.25 -7.86 -26.32
CA GLU A 279 9.25 -8.32 -27.72
C GLU A 279 10.57 -8.01 -28.44
N GLY A 280 11.36 -7.07 -27.93
CA GLY A 280 12.66 -6.67 -28.46
C GLY A 280 13.86 -7.33 -27.76
N SER A 281 15.05 -6.77 -27.95
CA SER A 281 16.25 -7.12 -27.20
C SER A 281 16.48 -6.10 -26.09
N VAL A 282 16.74 -6.56 -24.87
CA VAL A 282 17.15 -5.71 -23.75
C VAL A 282 18.44 -6.28 -23.16
N GLU A 283 19.54 -5.54 -23.22
CA GLU A 283 20.81 -6.01 -22.65
C GLU A 283 20.73 -6.13 -21.13
N SER A 284 20.28 -5.06 -20.45
CA SER A 284 20.03 -5.04 -19.01
C SER A 284 18.61 -4.58 -18.69
N LEU A 285 17.79 -5.47 -18.11
CA LEU A 285 16.49 -5.13 -17.53
C LEU A 285 16.61 -5.11 -16.00
N GLU A 286 16.43 -3.94 -15.40
CA GLU A 286 16.63 -3.71 -13.98
C GLU A 286 15.31 -3.36 -13.28
N LEU A 287 14.88 -4.20 -12.35
CA LEU A 287 13.72 -3.99 -11.51
C LEU A 287 14.19 -3.77 -10.08
N THR A 288 13.96 -2.58 -9.54
CA THR A 288 14.39 -2.23 -8.19
C THR A 288 13.20 -1.69 -7.40
N ASN A 289 12.91 -2.28 -6.25
CA ASN A 289 11.86 -1.82 -5.36
C ASN A 289 10.48 -1.76 -6.06
N CYS A 290 10.14 -2.74 -6.89
CA CYS A 290 8.92 -2.75 -7.69
C CYS A 290 7.90 -3.79 -7.23
N LEU A 291 6.62 -3.56 -7.55
CA LEU A 291 5.56 -4.56 -7.49
C LEU A 291 5.02 -4.80 -8.88
N LEU A 292 4.93 -6.07 -9.30
CA LEU A 292 4.46 -6.46 -10.62
C LEU A 292 3.58 -7.71 -10.52
N GLY A 293 2.68 -7.88 -11.49
CA GLY A 293 2.01 -9.17 -11.70
C GLY A 293 2.91 -10.15 -12.43
N CYS A 294 3.15 -9.87 -13.72
CA CYS A 294 3.83 -10.78 -14.64
C CYS A 294 4.90 -10.05 -15.46
N LEU A 295 6.02 -10.73 -15.71
CA LEU A 295 7.03 -10.37 -16.71
C LEU A 295 7.21 -11.53 -17.69
N ARG A 296 7.08 -11.25 -18.98
CA ARG A 296 7.22 -12.25 -20.04
C ARG A 296 8.10 -11.77 -21.19
N VAL A 297 8.94 -12.65 -21.69
CA VAL A 297 9.67 -12.46 -22.96
C VAL A 297 8.89 -13.13 -24.09
N ASP A 298 8.46 -12.36 -25.09
CA ASP A 298 7.62 -12.81 -26.20
C ASP A 298 8.31 -12.59 -27.54
N GLY A 299 9.11 -13.56 -27.98
CA GLY A 299 9.92 -13.43 -29.19
C GLY A 299 11.14 -12.49 -29.07
N GLY A 300 11.28 -11.83 -27.92
CA GLY A 300 12.43 -11.00 -27.56
C GLY A 300 13.57 -11.74 -26.87
N PHE A 301 14.51 -10.98 -26.32
CA PHE A 301 15.64 -11.46 -25.54
C PHE A 301 15.96 -10.50 -24.40
N ILE A 302 16.33 -11.05 -23.24
CA ILE A 302 16.92 -10.27 -22.15
C ILE A 302 18.30 -10.88 -21.87
N GLY A 303 19.36 -10.07 -21.93
CA GLY A 303 20.71 -10.49 -21.57
C GLY A 303 20.80 -10.80 -20.07
N SER A 304 20.63 -9.76 -19.27
CA SER A 304 20.63 -9.81 -17.82
C SER A 304 19.32 -9.22 -17.27
N LEU A 305 18.59 -10.00 -16.46
CA LEU A 305 17.43 -9.55 -15.71
C LEU A 305 17.82 -9.44 -14.23
N VAL A 306 17.94 -8.21 -13.73
CA VAL A 306 18.31 -7.93 -12.34
C VAL A 306 17.07 -7.46 -11.57
N VAL A 307 16.71 -8.18 -10.52
CA VAL A 307 15.54 -7.92 -9.69
C VAL A 307 15.98 -7.78 -8.24
N THR A 308 15.77 -6.60 -7.68
CA THR A 308 16.22 -6.24 -6.34
C THR A 308 15.05 -5.69 -5.54
N HIS A 309 14.71 -6.34 -4.42
CA HIS A 309 13.62 -5.95 -3.53
C HIS A 309 12.27 -5.79 -4.25
N CYS A 310 11.89 -6.76 -5.08
CA CYS A 310 10.63 -6.72 -5.81
C CYS A 310 9.63 -7.80 -5.33
N GLY A 311 8.35 -7.48 -5.47
CA GLY A 311 7.23 -8.41 -5.25
C GLY A 311 6.57 -8.80 -6.57
N PHE A 312 6.51 -10.09 -6.88
CA PHE A 312 5.74 -10.63 -8.01
C PHE A 312 4.48 -11.31 -7.51
N LEU A 313 3.33 -10.81 -7.97
CA LEU A 313 1.98 -11.13 -7.50
C LEU A 313 1.08 -11.53 -8.68
N PRO A 314 1.44 -12.51 -9.53
CA PRO A 314 0.60 -12.84 -10.67
C PRO A 314 -0.75 -13.37 -10.22
N VAL A 315 -1.79 -13.10 -11.00
CA VAL A 315 -3.08 -13.76 -10.83
C VAL A 315 -2.94 -15.28 -10.98
N PRO A 316 -3.84 -16.08 -10.39
CA PRO A 316 -3.81 -17.54 -10.54
C PRO A 316 -3.79 -17.99 -12.01
N GLY A 317 -2.88 -18.91 -12.34
CA GLY A 317 -2.73 -19.47 -13.70
C GLY A 317 -1.72 -18.75 -14.61
N ARG A 318 -1.13 -17.64 -14.16
CA ARG A 318 -0.08 -16.92 -14.89
C ARG A 318 1.30 -17.18 -14.30
N LEU A 319 2.33 -17.13 -15.15
CA LEU A 319 3.72 -17.13 -14.71
C LEU A 319 4.07 -15.76 -14.13
N ALA A 320 4.78 -15.74 -13.00
CA ALA A 320 5.32 -14.50 -12.45
C ALA A 320 6.43 -13.96 -13.36
N ILE A 321 7.34 -14.85 -13.76
CA ILE A 321 8.49 -14.53 -14.59
C ILE A 321 8.66 -15.65 -15.62
N GLU A 322 8.61 -15.28 -16.89
CA GLU A 322 8.93 -16.15 -18.02
C GLU A 322 10.01 -15.49 -18.87
N THR A 323 11.22 -16.06 -18.85
CA THR A 323 12.33 -15.59 -19.68
C THR A 323 12.72 -16.65 -20.71
N GLY A 324 13.19 -16.21 -21.87
CA GLY A 324 13.70 -17.09 -22.91
C GLY A 324 15.07 -17.72 -22.59
N PRO A 325 15.56 -18.58 -23.49
CA PRO A 325 16.92 -19.12 -23.42
C PRO A 325 17.99 -18.02 -23.37
N GLY A 326 19.09 -18.28 -22.65
CA GLY A 326 20.22 -17.36 -22.57
C GLY A 326 20.11 -16.27 -21.49
N THR A 327 18.90 -15.94 -21.03
CA THR A 327 18.71 -14.94 -19.97
C THR A 327 19.31 -15.39 -18.63
N ALA A 328 20.04 -14.48 -17.99
CA ALA A 328 20.49 -14.62 -16.61
C ALA A 328 19.55 -13.85 -15.66
N LEU A 329 18.80 -14.58 -14.83
CA LEU A 329 17.91 -14.00 -13.82
C LEU A 329 18.65 -13.88 -12.49
N HIS A 330 18.83 -12.65 -12.02
CA HIS A 330 19.43 -12.29 -10.74
C HIS A 330 18.36 -11.72 -9.80
N LEU A 331 18.08 -12.43 -8.70
CA LEU A 331 17.09 -12.04 -7.69
C LEU A 331 17.79 -11.76 -6.36
N THR A 332 17.47 -10.63 -5.73
CA THR A 332 17.95 -10.30 -4.38
C THR A 332 16.79 -9.75 -3.54
N GLY A 333 16.60 -10.30 -2.33
CA GLY A 333 15.69 -9.72 -1.33
C GLY A 333 14.24 -9.63 -1.83
N SER A 334 13.78 -10.57 -2.66
CA SER A 334 12.51 -10.47 -3.40
C SER A 334 11.52 -11.56 -3.02
N THR A 335 10.23 -11.35 -3.27
CA THR A 335 9.19 -12.36 -3.02
C THR A 335 8.41 -12.61 -4.30
N ILE A 336 8.34 -13.86 -4.73
CA ILE A 336 7.68 -14.27 -5.97
C ILE A 336 6.61 -15.30 -5.65
N THR A 337 5.35 -14.93 -5.87
CA THR A 337 4.22 -15.75 -5.45
C THR A 337 3.70 -16.72 -6.51
N GLY A 338 4.03 -16.47 -7.78
CA GLY A 338 3.69 -17.37 -8.89
C GLY A 338 4.88 -18.07 -9.52
N PRO A 339 4.65 -18.91 -10.53
CA PRO A 339 5.70 -19.76 -11.07
C PRO A 339 6.75 -18.97 -11.84
N VAL A 340 8.00 -19.44 -11.78
CA VAL A 340 9.16 -18.87 -12.47
C VAL A 340 9.72 -19.88 -13.45
N MET A 341 9.89 -19.44 -14.70
CA MET A 341 10.57 -20.20 -15.74
C MET A 341 11.70 -19.36 -16.33
N THR A 342 12.94 -19.84 -16.15
CA THR A 342 14.12 -19.14 -16.65
C THR A 342 15.20 -20.09 -17.16
N HIS A 343 16.21 -19.53 -17.83
CA HIS A 343 17.35 -20.29 -18.29
C HIS A 343 18.39 -20.47 -17.18
N ARG A 344 18.94 -19.36 -16.64
CA ARG A 344 19.90 -19.36 -15.54
C ARG A 344 19.34 -18.58 -14.35
N LEU A 345 19.46 -19.15 -13.16
CA LEU A 345 18.91 -18.56 -11.94
C LEU A 345 20.00 -18.31 -10.89
N PHE A 346 20.10 -17.05 -10.48
CA PHE A 346 20.88 -16.59 -9.33
C PHE A 346 19.93 -15.92 -8.35
N ALA A 347 19.77 -16.46 -7.14
CA ALA A 347 18.88 -15.91 -6.14
C ALA A 347 19.56 -15.82 -4.77
N SER A 348 19.42 -14.68 -4.11
CA SER A 348 19.78 -14.46 -2.71
C SER A 348 18.58 -13.88 -1.97
N ASP A 349 18.35 -14.31 -0.73
CA ASP A 349 17.36 -13.66 0.14
C ASP A 349 15.94 -13.61 -0.47
N THR A 350 15.60 -14.61 -1.28
CA THR A 350 14.39 -14.60 -2.11
C THR A 350 13.43 -15.70 -1.68
N ILE A 351 12.13 -15.38 -1.60
CA ILE A 351 11.07 -16.36 -1.36
C ILE A 351 10.37 -16.68 -2.68
N PHE A 352 10.35 -17.96 -3.03
CA PHE A 352 9.47 -18.51 -4.06
C PHE A 352 8.37 -19.29 -3.36
N SER A 353 7.10 -18.89 -3.54
CA SER A 353 5.94 -19.62 -2.99
C SER A 353 5.20 -20.45 -4.04
N SER A 354 5.81 -20.66 -5.21
CA SER A 354 5.30 -21.47 -6.31
C SER A 354 6.46 -22.06 -7.09
N THR A 355 6.16 -22.83 -8.14
CA THR A 355 7.14 -23.62 -8.90
C THR A 355 8.26 -22.77 -9.48
N VAL A 356 9.49 -23.28 -9.40
CA VAL A 356 10.69 -22.61 -9.92
C VAL A 356 11.47 -23.57 -10.80
N SER A 357 11.56 -23.25 -12.08
CA SER A 357 12.29 -24.04 -13.06
C SER A 357 13.41 -23.21 -13.70
N ALA A 358 14.64 -23.71 -13.58
CA ALA A 358 15.80 -23.23 -14.33
C ALA A 358 16.32 -24.35 -15.23
N THR A 359 16.48 -24.08 -16.53
CA THR A 359 16.93 -25.12 -17.48
C THR A 359 18.44 -25.39 -17.40
N ASP A 360 19.25 -24.39 -16.99
CA ASP A 360 20.70 -24.52 -16.79
C ASP A 360 21.03 -24.54 -15.29
N LEU A 361 21.00 -25.74 -14.71
CA LEU A 361 21.32 -25.94 -13.29
C LEU A 361 22.82 -25.84 -12.99
N GLN A 362 23.67 -25.85 -14.03
CA GLN A 362 25.12 -25.78 -13.87
C GLN A 362 25.59 -24.33 -13.70
N ASN A 363 24.92 -23.37 -14.35
CA ASN A 363 25.22 -21.95 -14.28
C ASN A 363 24.13 -21.20 -13.50
N GLY A 364 24.15 -21.37 -12.18
CA GLY A 364 23.25 -20.67 -11.25
C GLY A 364 23.63 -20.91 -9.81
N CYS A 365 22.96 -20.21 -8.90
CA CYS A 365 23.12 -20.38 -7.44
C CYS A 365 21.89 -19.82 -6.71
N VAL A 366 21.23 -20.64 -5.89
CA VAL A 366 20.15 -20.19 -5.00
C VAL A 366 20.65 -20.27 -3.57
N ARG A 367 20.68 -19.13 -2.86
CA ARG A 367 21.21 -19.04 -1.49
C ARG A 367 20.34 -18.23 -0.55
N TYR A 368 20.35 -18.57 0.75
CA TYR A 368 19.62 -17.80 1.79
C TYR A 368 18.16 -17.53 1.42
N SER A 369 17.55 -18.50 0.74
CA SER A 369 16.28 -18.33 0.02
C SER A 369 15.30 -19.40 0.44
N ALA A 370 14.04 -19.28 0.02
CA ALA A 370 13.01 -20.28 0.27
C ALA A 370 12.34 -20.70 -1.02
N ALA A 371 12.05 -21.98 -1.18
CA ALA A 371 11.39 -22.51 -2.36
C ALA A 371 10.57 -23.76 -2.02
N PRO A 372 9.58 -24.13 -2.85
CA PRO A 372 8.83 -25.37 -2.63
C PRO A 372 9.74 -26.60 -2.56
N ALA A 373 9.31 -27.57 -1.76
CA ALA A 373 9.95 -28.87 -1.67
C ALA A 373 9.90 -29.60 -3.03
N GLY A 374 10.98 -30.27 -3.41
CA GLY A 374 11.08 -31.02 -4.66
C GLY A 374 11.60 -30.22 -5.87
N GLU A 375 11.67 -28.89 -5.79
CA GLU A 375 12.18 -28.07 -6.90
C GLU A 375 13.69 -28.27 -7.12
N ALA A 376 14.06 -28.49 -8.38
CA ALA A 376 15.45 -28.63 -8.80
C ALA A 376 16.09 -27.24 -8.94
N LEU A 377 16.79 -26.81 -7.89
CA LEU A 377 17.44 -25.51 -7.83
C LEU A 377 18.93 -25.61 -8.19
N PRO A 378 19.50 -24.60 -8.86
CA PRO A 378 20.93 -24.57 -9.12
C PRO A 378 21.71 -24.30 -7.83
N ARG A 379 22.66 -25.20 -7.52
CA ARG A 379 23.63 -25.10 -6.41
C ARG A 379 23.03 -24.51 -5.10
N PRO A 380 22.01 -25.15 -4.51
CA PRO A 380 21.29 -24.59 -3.37
C PRO A 380 22.19 -24.51 -2.13
N TYR A 381 22.16 -23.38 -1.42
CA TYR A 381 22.93 -23.13 -0.19
C TYR A 381 22.07 -22.39 0.86
N HIS A 382 21.84 -22.98 2.04
CA HIS A 382 20.91 -22.43 3.04
C HIS A 382 19.54 -22.08 2.44
N VAL A 383 18.92 -23.08 1.79
CA VAL A 383 17.59 -22.92 1.20
C VAL A 383 16.56 -23.60 2.09
N VAL A 384 15.59 -22.83 2.57
CA VAL A 384 14.42 -23.35 3.29
C VAL A 384 13.50 -24.02 2.28
N ARG A 385 13.17 -25.29 2.52
CA ARG A 385 12.27 -26.06 1.66
C ARG A 385 10.86 -26.01 2.24
N LEU A 386 9.95 -25.40 1.51
CA LEU A 386 8.57 -25.18 1.91
C LEU A 386 7.71 -26.36 1.47
N ASP A 387 7.11 -27.06 2.42
CA ASP A 387 6.09 -28.06 2.13
C ASP A 387 4.74 -27.41 1.82
N VAL A 388 3.75 -28.23 1.45
CA VAL A 388 2.41 -27.76 1.07
C VAL A 388 1.75 -26.98 2.21
N ASP A 389 1.93 -27.42 3.46
CA ASP A 389 1.33 -26.78 4.64
C ASP A 389 2.00 -25.42 4.93
N SER A 390 3.31 -25.32 4.76
CA SER A 390 4.07 -24.07 4.90
C SER A 390 3.71 -23.04 3.82
N LEU A 391 3.44 -23.52 2.60
CA LEU A 391 2.98 -22.66 1.51
C LEU A 391 1.55 -22.15 1.77
N ALA A 392 0.71 -22.96 2.42
CA ALA A 392 -0.65 -22.59 2.76
C ALA A 392 -0.67 -21.45 3.80
N GLY A 393 -0.77 -20.22 3.29
CA GLY A 393 -0.76 -18.97 4.05
C GLY A 393 0.56 -18.65 4.73
N LEU A 394 1.61 -18.80 3.93
CA LEU A 394 2.93 -18.22 4.16
C LEU A 394 2.89 -16.71 4.44
N PHE A 395 1.98 -15.99 3.76
CA PHE A 395 1.83 -14.55 3.89
C PHE A 395 0.55 -14.16 4.63
N SER A 396 0.60 -13.07 5.40
CA SER A 396 -0.58 -12.46 6.02
C SER A 396 -1.56 -11.93 4.97
N SER A 397 -1.06 -11.37 3.87
CA SER A 397 -1.88 -10.91 2.75
C SER A 397 -1.10 -10.97 1.44
N THR A 398 -1.80 -11.26 0.34
CA THR A 398 -1.30 -11.14 -1.04
C THR A 398 -2.07 -10.09 -1.84
N SER A 399 -3.02 -9.40 -1.21
CA SER A 399 -3.80 -8.35 -1.87
C SER A 399 -3.01 -7.06 -1.95
N LEU A 400 -2.85 -6.52 -3.17
CA LEU A 400 -2.30 -5.19 -3.35
C LEU A 400 -3.13 -4.18 -2.53
N GLY A 401 -2.45 -3.23 -1.88
CA GLY A 401 -3.08 -2.23 -1.01
C GLY A 401 -3.20 -2.64 0.45
N SER A 402 -3.07 -3.94 0.79
CA SER A 402 -3.03 -4.36 2.18
C SER A 402 -1.74 -3.89 2.88
N PRO A 403 -1.81 -3.36 4.11
CA PRO A 403 -0.61 -3.05 4.90
C PRO A 403 0.19 -4.31 5.28
N GLN A 404 -0.41 -5.50 5.12
CA GLN A 404 0.24 -6.78 5.37
C GLN A 404 0.71 -7.48 4.09
N LEU A 405 0.72 -6.77 2.95
CA LEU A 405 1.12 -7.32 1.66
C LEU A 405 2.49 -8.01 1.75
N LEU A 406 2.52 -9.31 1.44
CA LEU A 406 3.71 -10.17 1.41
C LEU A 406 4.50 -10.24 2.73
N ARG A 407 3.91 -9.81 3.84
CA ARG A 407 4.50 -10.05 5.16
C ARG A 407 4.33 -11.52 5.53
N LEU A 408 5.38 -12.12 6.09
CA LEU A 408 5.26 -13.48 6.63
C LEU A 408 4.16 -13.53 7.70
N ALA A 409 3.27 -14.52 7.57
CA ALA A 409 2.24 -14.79 8.56
C ALA A 409 2.87 -15.27 9.88
N ALA A 410 2.16 -15.12 10.99
CA ALA A 410 2.63 -15.63 12.29
C ALA A 410 2.87 -17.16 12.30
N ARG A 411 2.20 -17.90 11.41
CA ARG A 411 2.38 -19.34 11.20
C ARG A 411 3.50 -19.72 10.22
N ALA A 412 4.12 -18.73 9.56
CA ALA A 412 5.20 -19.01 8.62
C ALA A 412 6.35 -19.72 9.35
N PRO A 413 7.08 -20.63 8.69
CA PRO A 413 8.21 -21.32 9.29
C PRO A 413 9.21 -20.34 9.91
N ILE A 414 9.63 -20.60 11.14
CA ILE A 414 10.53 -19.72 11.90
C ILE A 414 11.87 -19.54 11.18
N GLU A 415 12.30 -20.56 10.42
CA GLU A 415 13.50 -20.54 9.61
C GLU A 415 13.49 -19.37 8.61
N LEU A 416 12.34 -18.96 8.09
CA LEU A 416 12.22 -17.81 7.19
C LEU A 416 12.44 -16.47 7.88
N GLN A 417 12.27 -16.42 9.20
CA GLN A 417 12.52 -15.22 9.99
C GLN A 417 14.02 -15.01 10.28
N GLU A 418 14.86 -16.01 9.97
CA GLU A 418 16.30 -15.99 10.28
C GLU A 418 17.19 -16.32 9.07
N ALA A 419 16.63 -16.88 7.99
CA ALA A 419 17.38 -17.42 6.85
C ALA A 419 18.04 -16.38 5.95
N SER A 420 17.78 -15.08 6.15
CA SER A 420 18.44 -14.01 5.39
C SER A 420 19.96 -14.01 5.57
N SER A 421 20.68 -13.68 4.51
CA SER A 421 22.15 -13.56 4.46
C SER A 421 22.69 -12.49 5.41
N ILE A 422 21.87 -11.51 5.80
CA ILE A 422 22.19 -10.46 6.78
C ILE A 422 21.63 -10.76 8.18
N GLY A 423 21.03 -11.95 8.36
CA GLY A 423 20.22 -12.32 9.50
C GLY A 423 18.85 -11.63 9.47
N GLY A 424 17.80 -12.37 9.82
CA GLY A 424 16.43 -11.88 9.81
C GLY A 424 15.59 -12.46 8.68
N GLU A 425 14.46 -11.80 8.42
CA GLU A 425 13.43 -12.26 7.47
C GLU A 425 13.96 -12.35 6.03
N THR A 426 13.68 -13.48 5.36
CA THR A 426 13.94 -13.66 3.93
C THR A 426 12.82 -13.00 3.09
N GLY A 427 13.14 -12.56 1.88
CA GLY A 427 12.17 -12.03 0.93
C GLY A 427 12.07 -10.51 0.93
N LEU A 428 10.96 -10.01 0.38
CA LEU A 428 10.73 -8.58 0.08
C LEU A 428 10.99 -7.64 1.25
N TRP A 429 10.59 -8.06 2.46
CA TRP A 429 10.65 -7.22 3.66
C TRP A 429 11.89 -7.46 4.52
N GLY A 430 12.85 -8.28 4.07
CA GLY A 430 14.02 -8.64 4.85
C GLY A 430 14.88 -7.45 5.31
N LEU A 431 14.95 -6.39 4.51
CA LEU A 431 15.67 -5.16 4.88
C LEU A 431 15.05 -4.41 6.06
N ARG A 432 13.77 -4.64 6.38
CA ARG A 432 13.15 -4.02 7.56
C ARG A 432 13.76 -4.57 8.85
N ARG A 433 14.26 -5.81 8.83
CA ARG A 433 14.83 -6.49 10.00
C ARG A 433 13.90 -6.46 11.22
N ASP A 434 12.59 -6.61 10.99
CA ASP A 434 11.59 -6.47 12.06
C ASP A 434 11.79 -7.51 13.18
N GLY A 435 12.23 -8.73 12.85
CA GLY A 435 12.67 -9.72 13.85
C GLY A 435 13.76 -9.19 14.77
N ALA A 436 14.87 -8.71 14.20
CA ALA A 436 16.00 -8.18 14.98
C ALA A 436 15.62 -6.95 15.82
N LYS A 437 14.73 -6.07 15.30
CA LYS A 437 14.22 -4.94 16.09
C LYS A 437 13.45 -5.43 17.32
N LEU A 438 12.62 -6.44 17.15
CA LEU A 438 11.80 -6.98 18.23
C LEU A 438 12.63 -7.75 19.25
N GLU A 439 13.62 -8.52 18.82
CA GLU A 439 14.61 -9.12 19.72
C GLU A 439 15.34 -8.04 20.53
N SER A 440 15.72 -6.93 19.90
CA SER A 440 16.36 -5.82 20.60
C SER A 440 15.43 -5.16 21.63
N VAL A 441 14.14 -5.01 21.31
CA VAL A 441 13.14 -4.49 22.25
C VAL A 441 12.92 -5.49 23.41
N ALA A 442 12.75 -6.77 23.10
CA ALA A 442 12.58 -7.82 24.11
C ALA A 442 13.78 -7.88 25.07
N ALA A 443 15.00 -7.83 24.54
CA ALA A 443 16.22 -7.79 25.34
C ALA A 443 16.26 -6.56 26.26
N LYS A 444 15.79 -5.39 25.79
CA LYS A 444 15.69 -4.19 26.62
C LYS A 444 14.60 -4.31 27.69
N VAL A 445 13.45 -4.89 27.36
CA VAL A 445 12.39 -5.12 28.34
C VAL A 445 12.88 -6.04 29.45
N GLU A 446 13.56 -7.15 29.11
CA GLU A 446 14.16 -8.07 30.08
C GLU A 446 15.23 -7.40 30.96
N GLU A 447 16.07 -6.53 30.39
CA GLU A 447 17.08 -5.78 31.14
C GLU A 447 16.47 -4.88 32.23
N PHE A 448 15.30 -4.30 31.97
CA PHE A 448 14.62 -3.39 32.89
C PHE A 448 13.45 -4.03 33.65
N LEU A 449 13.22 -5.34 33.48
CA LEU A 449 12.09 -6.04 34.10
C LEU A 449 12.34 -6.18 35.62
N PRO A 450 11.44 -5.67 36.48
CA PRO A 450 11.55 -5.89 37.92
C PRO A 450 11.52 -7.38 38.28
N VAL A 451 12.27 -7.74 39.32
CA VAL A 451 12.32 -9.11 39.83
C VAL A 451 10.92 -9.60 40.21
N GLY A 452 10.55 -10.77 39.70
CA GLY A 452 9.27 -11.43 39.98
C GLY A 452 8.15 -11.10 38.99
N LEU A 453 8.43 -10.33 37.93
CA LEU A 453 7.50 -10.11 36.82
C LEU A 453 7.89 -10.96 35.60
N ILE A 454 6.91 -11.22 34.72
CA ILE A 454 7.09 -11.89 33.44
C ILE A 454 6.59 -10.93 32.36
N ALA A 455 7.43 -10.59 31.39
CA ALA A 455 7.01 -9.79 30.25
C ALA A 455 6.18 -10.64 29.27
N VAL A 456 5.04 -10.10 28.84
CA VAL A 456 4.24 -10.67 27.75
C VAL A 456 4.24 -9.67 26.61
N HIS A 457 4.73 -10.09 25.44
CA HIS A 457 4.75 -9.26 24.24
C HIS A 457 3.49 -9.55 23.41
N LEU A 458 2.60 -8.58 23.33
CA LEU A 458 1.44 -8.60 22.45
C LEU A 458 1.79 -7.84 21.17
N ARG A 459 1.69 -8.51 20.01
CA ARG A 459 1.73 -7.85 18.70
C ARG A 459 0.30 -7.56 18.29
N GLU A 460 -0.06 -6.29 18.26
CA GLU A 460 -1.21 -5.81 17.50
C GLU A 460 -0.71 -5.49 16.08
N THR A 461 -1.35 -6.06 15.07
CA THR A 461 -0.98 -5.94 13.66
C THR A 461 -1.93 -5.05 12.91
#